data_AF-A0A0D6MN33-F1
#
_entry.id   AF-A0A0D6MN33-F1
#
_cell.length_a   1.000
_cell.length_b   1.000
_cell.length_c   1.000
_cell.angle_alpha   90.00
_cell.angle_beta   90.00
_cell.angle_gamma   90.00
#
_symmetry.space_group_name_H-M   'P 1'
#
loop_
_entity.id
_entity.type
_entity.pdbx_description
1 polymer ?
#
loop_
_entity_poly.entity_id
_entity_poly.type
_entity_poly.pdbx_seq_one_letter_code
_entity_poly.pdbx_strand_id
1 'polypeptide(L)'
;MTDATPEMLSAEECAALDAVGAAGGTWSERLRTLEPVLADALPQRAVDSAALYFTRQTRHLTVDQSQLSAFPKISARIRMLILTWLGSIRDDEVTAHAAFATIVRDPVVPPRVIWQTADRIWSLALPGSPDHGFPFYSKRTILSGVLGSALLYQFSGRTPEEVARFVDRRLANVALIGRLRRMGRSR
;
A
#
# COMPACT_ATOMS: atom_id res chain seq x y z
N MET A 1 8.32 -25.94 13.18
CA MET A 1 7.41 -25.40 14.20
C MET A 1 8.25 -24.48 15.04
N THR A 2 8.41 -23.24 14.58
CA THR A 2 9.18 -22.21 15.28
C THR A 2 8.18 -21.12 15.59
N ASP A 3 7.87 -21.04 16.87
CA ASP A 3 7.00 -20.08 17.52
C ASP A 3 7.60 -18.68 17.32
N ALA A 4 6.95 -17.85 16.51
CA ALA A 4 7.35 -16.47 16.29
C ALA A 4 6.51 -15.60 17.22
N THR A 5 7.02 -15.42 18.44
CA THR A 5 6.62 -14.35 19.36
C THR A 5 6.63 -13.02 18.59
N PRO A 6 5.63 -12.14 18.75
CA PRO A 6 5.68 -10.82 18.14
C PRO A 6 6.82 -10.05 18.83
N GLU A 7 7.95 -9.92 18.15
CA GLU A 7 9.07 -9.10 18.63
C GLU A 7 8.54 -7.66 18.72
N MET A 8 8.26 -7.22 19.95
CA MET A 8 7.84 -5.87 20.23
C MET A 8 8.93 -4.92 19.78
N LEU A 9 8.53 -3.79 19.19
CA LEU A 9 9.43 -2.68 18.90
C LEU A 9 10.24 -2.37 20.16
N SER A 10 11.55 -2.20 19.99
CA SER A 10 12.45 -1.82 21.07
C SER A 10 12.00 -0.51 21.71
N ALA A 11 12.38 -0.26 22.97
CA ALA A 11 12.02 0.97 23.66
C ALA A 11 12.51 2.23 22.92
N GLU A 12 13.62 2.14 22.19
CA GLU A 12 14.16 3.21 21.34
C GLU A 12 13.32 3.43 20.08
N GLU A 13 12.80 2.36 19.46
CA GLU A 13 11.90 2.46 18.31
C GLU A 13 10.53 3.03 18.72
N CYS A 14 10.00 2.65 19.88
CA CYS A 14 8.80 3.27 20.45
C CYS A 14 9.05 4.75 20.79
N ALA A 15 10.19 5.10 21.39
CA ALA A 15 10.54 6.48 21.70
C ALA A 15 10.75 7.33 20.43
N ALA A 16 11.31 6.75 19.36
CA ALA A 16 11.43 7.40 18.07
C ALA A 16 10.05 7.64 17.42
N LEU A 17 9.12 6.69 17.53
CA LEU A 17 7.73 6.81 17.08
C LEU A 17 6.94 7.85 17.89
N ASP A 18 7.12 7.88 19.21
CA ASP A 18 6.53 8.90 20.09
C ASP A 18 7.07 10.30 19.79
N ALA A 19 8.37 10.42 19.46
CA ALA A 19 8.97 11.68 19.01
C ALA A 19 8.42 12.15 17.64
N VAL A 20 8.07 11.22 16.74
CA VAL A 20 7.34 11.55 15.49
C VAL A 20 5.95 12.13 15.79
N GLY A 21 5.25 11.53 16.75
CA GLY A 21 3.90 11.95 17.16
C GLY A 21 3.86 13.32 17.83
N ALA A 22 4.91 13.68 18.57
CA ALA A 22 5.03 14.96 19.29
C ALA A 22 5.40 16.16 18.40
N ALA A 23 5.93 15.93 17.20
CA ALA A 23 6.35 17.00 16.31
C ALA A 23 5.13 17.67 15.64
N GLY A 24 4.80 18.91 15.99
CA GLY A 24 3.92 19.76 15.19
C GLY A 24 4.57 20.14 13.84
N GLY A 25 3.76 20.52 12.84
CA GLY A 25 4.25 21.01 11.54
C GLY A 25 3.93 20.10 10.35
N THR A 26 4.43 20.48 9.18
CA THR A 26 4.25 19.73 7.93
C THR A 26 5.11 18.46 7.93
N TRP A 27 4.73 17.46 7.13
CA TRP A 27 5.50 16.21 7.00
C TRP A 27 6.98 16.41 6.67
N SER A 28 7.29 17.44 5.87
CA SER A 28 8.67 17.78 5.50
C SER A 28 9.52 18.23 6.70
N GLU A 29 8.91 18.83 7.72
CA GLU A 29 9.58 19.27 8.94
C GLU A 29 9.80 18.11 9.90
N ARG A 30 8.80 17.23 10.03
CA ARG A 30 8.89 16.00 10.83
C ARG A 30 9.97 15.04 10.34
N LEU A 31 10.15 14.93 9.03
CA LEU A 31 11.20 14.09 8.42
C LEU A 31 12.62 14.58 8.72
N ARG A 32 12.83 15.89 8.76
CA ARG A 32 14.15 16.48 9.07
C ARG A 32 14.59 16.21 10.50
N THR A 33 13.64 16.15 11.44
CA THR A 33 13.93 15.86 12.86
C THR A 33 14.27 14.39 13.11
N LEU A 34 13.83 13.46 12.25
CA LEU A 34 14.00 12.01 12.45
C LEU A 34 15.18 11.41 11.71
N GLU A 35 15.75 12.17 10.77
CA GLU A 35 16.87 11.77 9.91
C GLU A 35 18.09 11.22 10.68
N PRO A 36 18.54 11.82 11.81
CA PRO A 36 19.71 11.32 12.55
C PRO A 36 19.45 9.99 13.27
N VAL A 37 18.23 9.78 13.78
CA VAL A 37 17.85 8.58 14.56
C VAL A 37 17.68 7.36 13.63
N LEU A 38 17.10 7.58 12.45
CA LEU A 38 16.93 6.55 11.43
C LEU A 38 18.26 6.14 10.76
N ALA A 39 19.28 7.01 10.80
CA ALA A 39 20.58 6.74 10.20
C ALA A 39 21.48 5.80 11.05
N ASP A 40 21.32 5.81 12.38
CA ASP A 40 22.23 5.10 13.31
C ASP A 40 21.73 3.68 13.66
N ALA A 41 20.42 3.43 13.61
CA ALA A 41 19.83 2.13 13.94
C ALA A 41 19.86 1.18 12.73
N LEU A 42 20.97 0.46 12.52
CA LEU A 42 21.11 -0.72 11.65
C LEU A 42 20.36 -0.62 10.31
N PRO A 43 20.94 0.03 9.27
CA PRO A 43 20.22 0.49 8.09
C PRO A 43 19.40 -0.59 7.38
N GLN A 44 19.88 -1.84 7.35
CA GLN A 44 19.13 -2.93 6.75
C GLN A 44 18.02 -3.49 7.65
N ARG A 45 18.23 -3.58 8.97
CA ARG A 45 17.21 -4.09 9.90
C ARG A 45 16.04 -3.13 10.04
N ALA A 46 16.31 -1.81 10.02
CA ALA A 46 15.27 -0.79 9.98
C ALA A 46 14.48 -0.81 8.67
N VAL A 47 15.14 -1.03 7.52
CA VAL A 47 14.45 -1.21 6.23
C VAL A 47 13.58 -2.47 6.24
N ASP A 48 14.08 -3.58 6.81
CA ASP A 48 13.33 -4.83 6.90
C ASP A 48 12.12 -4.70 7.84
N SER A 49 12.26 -4.06 8.99
CA SER A 49 11.14 -3.80 9.93
C SER A 49 10.09 -2.86 9.33
N ALA A 50 10.53 -1.80 8.65
CA ALA A 50 9.64 -0.89 7.95
C ALA A 50 8.92 -1.55 6.76
N ALA A 51 9.59 -2.43 6.01
CA ALA A 51 8.95 -3.22 4.97
C ALA A 51 7.95 -4.23 5.54
N LEU A 52 8.23 -4.80 6.72
CA LEU A 52 7.34 -5.70 7.43
C LEU A 52 6.03 -5.00 7.82
N TYR A 53 6.04 -3.72 8.18
CA TYR A 53 4.82 -2.95 8.44
C TYR A 53 3.83 -3.03 7.27
N PHE A 54 4.24 -2.62 6.06
CA PHE A 54 3.35 -2.64 4.89
C PHE A 54 2.99 -4.06 4.43
N THR A 55 3.93 -5.00 4.59
CA THR A 55 3.70 -6.41 4.30
C THR A 55 2.64 -6.98 5.24
N ARG A 56 2.66 -6.58 6.52
CA ARG A 56 1.68 -6.97 7.54
C ARG A 56 0.30 -6.41 7.18
N GLN A 57 0.19 -5.14 6.80
CA GLN A 57 -1.09 -4.57 6.34
C GLN A 57 -1.62 -5.28 5.09
N THR A 58 -0.73 -5.66 4.16
CA THR A 58 -1.10 -6.46 2.99
C THR A 58 -1.59 -7.86 3.37
N ARG A 59 -0.93 -8.55 4.29
CA ARG A 59 -1.31 -9.90 4.74
C ARG A 59 -2.62 -9.90 5.51
N HIS A 60 -2.82 -8.89 6.37
CA HIS A 60 -4.06 -8.72 7.13
C HIS A 60 -5.20 -8.10 6.30
N LEU A 61 -4.95 -7.75 5.03
CA LEU A 61 -6.03 -7.44 4.10
C LEU A 61 -6.89 -8.69 3.90
N THR A 62 -7.96 -8.75 4.67
CA THR A 62 -9.00 -9.76 4.65
C THR A 62 -10.33 -9.05 4.48
N VAL A 63 -11.15 -9.57 3.57
CA VAL A 63 -12.51 -9.08 3.32
C VAL A 63 -13.37 -10.31 3.13
N ASP A 64 -14.59 -10.25 3.67
CA ASP A 64 -15.58 -11.29 3.44
C ASP A 64 -15.86 -11.44 1.93
N GLN A 65 -15.66 -12.65 1.43
CA GLN A 65 -15.88 -12.96 0.01
C GLN A 65 -17.34 -12.80 -0.40
N SER A 66 -18.29 -12.93 0.52
CA SER A 66 -19.70 -12.63 0.27
C SER A 66 -19.93 -11.15 -0.05
N GLN A 67 -19.25 -10.25 0.69
CA GLN A 67 -19.28 -8.80 0.48
C GLN A 67 -18.62 -8.41 -0.85
N LEU A 68 -17.50 -9.05 -1.20
CA LEU A 68 -16.85 -8.84 -2.50
C LEU A 68 -17.72 -9.32 -3.66
N SER A 69 -18.38 -10.47 -3.50
CA SER A 69 -19.22 -11.07 -4.54
C SER A 69 -20.49 -10.26 -4.81
N ALA A 70 -20.98 -9.50 -3.81
CA ALA A 70 -22.09 -8.58 -3.97
C ALA A 70 -21.82 -7.46 -5.01
N PHE A 71 -20.55 -7.15 -5.29
CA PHE A 71 -20.20 -6.21 -6.35
C PHE A 71 -20.17 -6.90 -7.72
N PRO A 72 -21.00 -6.45 -8.69
CA PRO A 72 -21.05 -7.06 -10.03
C PRO A 72 -19.83 -6.72 -10.88
N LYS A 73 -19.15 -5.60 -10.60
CA LYS A 73 -17.98 -5.13 -11.35
C LYS A 73 -16.70 -5.39 -10.59
N ILE A 74 -15.71 -5.96 -11.26
CA ILE A 74 -14.38 -6.20 -10.69
C ILE A 74 -13.69 -4.92 -10.23
N SER A 75 -13.91 -3.80 -10.92
CA SER A 75 -13.35 -2.51 -10.55
C SER A 75 -13.88 -2.03 -9.20
N ALA A 76 -15.13 -2.35 -8.85
CA ALA A 76 -15.71 -2.01 -7.55
C ALA A 76 -15.12 -2.89 -6.42
N ARG A 77 -14.86 -4.18 -6.70
CA ARG A 77 -14.14 -5.06 -5.77
C ARG A 77 -12.72 -4.56 -5.50
N ILE A 78 -11.98 -4.25 -6.55
CA ILE A 78 -10.62 -3.70 -6.47
C ILE A 78 -10.63 -2.36 -5.72
N ARG A 79 -11.58 -1.46 -6.02
CA ARG A 79 -11.75 -0.20 -5.31
C ARG A 79 -11.90 -0.43 -3.81
N MET A 80 -12.83 -1.29 -3.41
CA MET A 80 -13.06 -1.60 -2.00
C MET A 80 -11.78 -2.10 -1.33
N LEU A 81 -11.10 -3.07 -1.93
CA LEU A 81 -9.83 -3.62 -1.41
C LEU A 81 -8.72 -2.58 -1.27
N ILE A 82 -8.58 -1.67 -2.25
CA ILE A 82 -7.63 -0.55 -2.16
C ILE A 82 -7.97 0.35 -0.97
N LEU A 83 -9.24 0.72 -0.81
CA LEU A 83 -9.64 1.62 0.27
C LEU A 83 -9.53 0.98 1.65
N THR A 84 -9.82 -0.33 1.76
CA THR A 84 -9.59 -1.09 3.00
C THR A 84 -8.10 -1.11 3.36
N TRP A 85 -7.23 -1.38 2.38
CA TRP A 85 -5.79 -1.38 2.60
C TRP A 85 -5.27 0.02 2.99
N LEU A 86 -5.68 1.08 2.30
CA LEU A 86 -5.32 2.46 2.66
C LEU A 86 -5.87 2.87 4.03
N GLY A 87 -7.05 2.39 4.41
CA GLY A 87 -7.64 2.56 5.73
C GLY A 87 -6.75 1.96 6.82
N SER A 88 -6.31 0.71 6.65
CA SER A 88 -5.43 0.04 7.62
C SER A 88 -4.08 0.75 7.85
N ILE A 89 -3.59 1.45 6.82
CA ILE A 89 -2.37 2.26 6.91
C ILE A 89 -2.65 3.58 7.65
N ARG A 90 -3.85 4.14 7.49
CA ARG A 90 -4.25 5.39 8.14
C ARG A 90 -4.52 5.22 9.64
N ASP A 91 -4.99 4.04 10.06
CA ASP A 91 -5.25 3.73 11.47
C ASP A 91 -4.01 3.94 12.35
N ASP A 92 -2.81 3.79 11.77
CA ASP A 92 -1.53 4.10 12.41
C ASP A 92 -0.68 4.99 11.50
N GLU A 93 -1.16 6.23 11.31
CA GLU A 93 -0.56 7.19 10.37
C GLU A 93 0.88 7.54 10.73
N VAL A 94 1.22 7.64 12.01
CA VAL A 94 2.58 7.98 12.48
C VAL A 94 3.57 6.88 12.08
N THR A 95 3.26 5.62 12.42
CA THR A 95 4.13 4.48 12.07
C THR A 95 4.19 4.27 10.57
N ALA A 96 3.07 4.44 9.85
CA ALA A 96 3.04 4.33 8.39
C ALA A 96 4.03 5.27 7.71
N HIS A 97 4.08 6.53 8.14
CA HIS A 97 4.96 7.52 7.56
C HIS A 97 6.42 7.31 7.98
N ALA A 98 6.68 6.92 9.23
CA ALA A 98 8.03 6.55 9.66
C ALA A 98 8.56 5.36 8.85
N ALA A 99 7.75 4.30 8.69
CA ALA A 99 8.09 3.16 7.86
C ALA A 99 8.33 3.56 6.40
N PHE A 100 7.49 4.43 5.83
CA PHE A 100 7.69 4.92 4.47
C PHE A 100 9.00 5.70 4.31
N ALA A 101 9.31 6.59 5.25
CA ALA A 101 10.55 7.37 5.27
C ALA A 101 11.81 6.51 5.26
N THR A 102 11.75 5.36 5.94
CA THR A 102 12.83 4.39 5.98
C THR A 102 12.98 3.64 4.65
N ILE A 103 11.89 3.12 4.08
CA ILE A 103 11.97 2.28 2.87
C ILE A 103 12.14 3.07 1.58
N VAL A 104 11.75 4.36 1.51
CA VAL A 104 11.72 5.12 0.24
C VAL A 104 13.12 5.33 -0.36
N ARG A 105 14.18 5.23 0.45
CA ARG A 105 15.58 5.35 0.01
C ARG A 105 16.07 4.09 -0.72
N ASP A 106 15.41 2.96 -0.51
CA ASP A 106 15.71 1.71 -1.21
C ASP A 106 14.91 1.67 -2.52
N PRO A 107 15.57 1.56 -3.70
CA PRO A 107 14.87 1.57 -4.98
C PRO A 107 14.08 0.27 -5.27
N VAL A 108 14.25 -0.77 -4.47
CA VAL A 108 13.69 -2.11 -4.68
C VAL A 108 12.54 -2.41 -3.69
N VAL A 109 12.68 -1.99 -2.42
CA VAL A 109 11.73 -2.37 -1.36
C VAL A 109 10.32 -1.79 -1.57
N PRO A 110 10.10 -0.47 -1.76
CA PRO A 110 8.77 0.07 -1.96
C PRO A 110 8.06 -0.50 -3.19
N PRO A 111 8.69 -0.62 -4.38
CA PRO A 111 8.07 -1.30 -5.52
C PRO A 111 7.70 -2.76 -5.23
N ARG A 112 8.54 -3.50 -4.49
CA ARG A 112 8.27 -4.89 -4.10
C ARG A 112 7.04 -5.00 -3.20
N VAL A 113 6.95 -4.14 -2.18
CA VAL A 113 5.77 -4.06 -1.29
C VAL A 113 4.51 -3.80 -2.12
N ILE A 114 4.52 -2.76 -2.97
CA ILE A 114 3.38 -2.40 -3.81
C ILE A 114 3.00 -3.53 -4.79
N TRP A 115 3.98 -4.25 -5.33
CA TRP A 115 3.75 -5.39 -6.20
C TRP A 115 3.06 -6.55 -5.46
N GLN A 116 3.52 -6.87 -4.25
CA GLN A 116 2.91 -7.89 -3.40
C GLN A 116 1.48 -7.50 -2.98
N THR A 117 1.25 -6.22 -2.66
CA THR A 117 -0.10 -5.71 -2.38
C THR A 117 -1.01 -5.82 -3.60
N ALA A 118 -0.53 -5.45 -4.79
CA ALA A 118 -1.30 -5.60 -6.01
C ALA A 118 -1.69 -7.07 -6.26
N ASP A 119 -0.75 -7.99 -6.04
CA ASP A 119 -1.01 -9.42 -6.17
C ASP A 119 -2.07 -9.92 -5.19
N ARG A 120 -1.96 -9.53 -3.92
CA ARG A 120 -2.93 -9.86 -2.89
C ARG A 120 -4.33 -9.34 -3.23
N ILE A 121 -4.43 -8.09 -3.70
CA ILE A 121 -5.72 -7.51 -4.10
C ILE A 121 -6.33 -8.27 -5.28
N TRP A 122 -5.53 -8.64 -6.29
CA TRP A 122 -6.03 -9.41 -7.43
C TRP A 122 -6.50 -10.81 -7.04
N SER A 123 -5.75 -11.51 -6.19
CA SER A 123 -6.16 -12.85 -5.70
C SER A 123 -7.44 -12.81 -4.88
N LEU A 124 -7.68 -11.74 -4.12
CA LEU A 124 -8.94 -11.53 -3.40
C LEU A 124 -10.10 -11.14 -4.32
N ALA A 125 -9.86 -10.28 -5.32
CA ALA A 125 -10.90 -9.77 -6.21
C ALA A 125 -11.44 -10.81 -7.20
N LEU A 126 -10.59 -11.78 -7.58
CA LEU A 126 -10.92 -12.89 -8.49
C LEU A 126 -10.39 -14.24 -7.97
N PRO A 127 -11.07 -14.84 -6.99
CA PRO A 127 -10.71 -16.19 -6.54
C PRO A 127 -10.89 -17.20 -7.68
N GLY A 128 -9.83 -17.96 -8.01
CA GLY A 128 -9.92 -19.10 -8.93
C GLY A 128 -10.14 -18.80 -10.41
N SER A 129 -9.96 -17.56 -10.88
CA SER A 129 -10.16 -17.23 -12.30
C SER A 129 -8.97 -17.68 -13.18
N PRO A 130 -9.18 -18.50 -14.22
CA PRO A 130 -8.17 -18.71 -15.26
C PRO A 130 -7.91 -17.37 -15.96
N ASP A 131 -6.65 -17.08 -16.29
CA ASP A 131 -6.24 -15.80 -16.86
C ASP A 131 -6.82 -15.61 -18.29
N HIS A 132 -8.09 -15.21 -18.40
CA HIS A 132 -8.81 -15.04 -19.68
C HIS A 132 -8.39 -13.74 -20.39
N GLY A 133 -7.19 -13.73 -20.97
CA GLY A 133 -6.80 -12.78 -22.02
C GLY A 133 -6.04 -11.50 -21.60
N PHE A 134 -5.51 -11.46 -20.37
CA PHE A 134 -4.55 -10.46 -19.91
C PHE A 134 -3.52 -11.13 -19.01
N PRO A 135 -2.22 -11.14 -19.34
CA PRO A 135 -1.22 -11.79 -18.50
C PRO A 135 -1.20 -11.11 -17.12
N PHE A 136 -1.19 -11.92 -16.06
CA PHE A 136 -1.13 -11.51 -14.65
C PHE A 136 -0.22 -10.29 -14.40
N TYR A 137 0.95 -10.25 -15.04
CA TYR A 137 1.93 -9.17 -14.95
C TYR A 137 1.40 -7.80 -15.34
N SER A 138 0.64 -7.68 -16.43
CA SER A 138 0.11 -6.38 -16.86
C SER A 138 -0.96 -5.84 -15.89
N LYS A 139 -1.78 -6.73 -15.32
CA LYS A 139 -2.82 -6.38 -14.32
C LYS A 139 -2.16 -5.89 -13.02
N ARG A 140 -1.12 -6.60 -12.55
CA ARG A 140 -0.31 -6.19 -11.38
C ARG A 140 0.36 -4.85 -11.63
N THR A 141 1.03 -4.68 -12.77
CA THR A 141 1.76 -3.43 -13.11
C THR A 141 0.85 -2.21 -13.05
N ILE A 142 -0.33 -2.28 -13.69
CA ILE A 142 -1.28 -1.16 -13.68
C ILE A 142 -1.78 -0.89 -12.26
N LEU A 143 -2.14 -1.93 -11.52
CA LEU A 143 -2.62 -1.78 -10.14
C LEU A 143 -1.54 -1.24 -9.20
N SER A 144 -0.28 -1.64 -9.38
CA SER A 144 0.87 -1.11 -8.64
C SER A 144 1.01 0.40 -8.85
N GLY A 145 0.81 0.91 -10.07
CA GLY A 145 0.78 2.35 -10.33
C GLY A 145 -0.37 3.07 -9.61
N VAL A 146 -1.55 2.45 -9.54
CA VAL A 146 -2.69 2.98 -8.77
C VAL A 146 -2.40 3.01 -7.28
N LEU A 147 -1.91 1.90 -6.71
CA LEU A 147 -1.58 1.77 -5.29
C LEU A 147 -0.50 2.75 -4.85
N GLY A 148 0.63 2.79 -5.56
CA GLY A 148 1.74 3.69 -5.23
C GLY A 148 1.30 5.16 -5.28
N SER A 149 0.57 5.56 -6.33
CA SER A 149 0.09 6.94 -6.43
C SER A 149 -0.99 7.29 -5.38
N ALA A 150 -1.85 6.34 -4.99
CA ALA A 150 -2.85 6.55 -3.96
C ALA A 150 -2.23 6.65 -2.55
N LEU A 151 -1.22 5.82 -2.26
CA LEU A 151 -0.47 5.88 -1.00
C LEU A 151 0.23 7.24 -0.83
N LEU A 152 0.95 7.69 -1.85
CA LEU A 152 1.60 9.01 -1.85
C LEU A 152 0.59 10.16 -1.70
N TYR A 153 -0.56 10.03 -2.38
CA TYR A 153 -1.64 11.02 -2.26
C TYR A 153 -2.22 11.06 -0.84
N GLN A 154 -2.36 9.92 -0.17
CA GLN A 154 -2.75 9.83 1.23
C GLN A 154 -1.73 10.50 2.16
N PHE A 155 -0.44 10.19 2.00
CA PHE A 155 0.64 10.78 2.81
C PHE A 155 0.83 12.29 2.60
N SER A 156 0.18 12.87 1.58
CA SER A 156 0.11 14.32 1.40
C SER A 156 -0.91 15.02 2.32
N GLY A 157 -1.39 14.33 3.37
CA GLY A 157 -2.34 14.87 4.35
C GLY A 157 -3.78 14.99 3.81
N ARG A 158 -4.19 14.11 2.89
CA ARG A 158 -5.52 14.13 2.27
C ARG A 158 -6.56 13.40 3.11
N THR A 159 -7.81 13.85 3.08
CA THR A 159 -8.91 13.18 3.80
C THR A 159 -9.26 11.83 3.14
N PRO A 160 -9.89 10.89 3.87
CA PRO A 160 -10.35 9.63 3.30
C PRO A 160 -11.23 9.80 2.05
N GLU A 161 -12.10 10.82 2.02
CA GLU A 161 -12.99 11.11 0.90
C GLU A 161 -12.22 11.64 -0.32
N GLU A 162 -11.19 12.47 -0.09
CA GLU A 162 -10.31 12.93 -1.15
C GLU A 162 -9.52 11.77 -1.78
N VAL A 163 -9.00 10.88 -0.95
CA VAL A 163 -8.29 9.67 -1.37
C VAL A 163 -9.23 8.73 -2.14
N ALA A 164 -10.44 8.52 -1.66
CA ALA A 164 -11.44 7.71 -2.35
C ALA A 164 -11.76 8.26 -3.76
N ARG A 165 -12.02 9.56 -3.88
CA ARG A 165 -12.24 10.20 -5.18
C ARG A 165 -11.01 10.12 -6.08
N PHE A 166 -9.81 10.18 -5.53
CA PHE A 166 -8.58 10.01 -6.29
C PHE A 166 -8.47 8.58 -6.86
N VAL A 167 -8.70 7.56 -6.04
CA VAL A 167 -8.72 6.15 -6.46
C VAL A 167 -9.76 5.93 -7.56
N ASP A 168 -10.95 6.51 -7.43
CA ASP A 168 -12.01 6.43 -8.45
C ASP A 168 -11.56 6.95 -9.82
N ARG A 169 -10.90 8.11 -9.87
CA ARG A 169 -10.33 8.65 -11.11
C ARG A 169 -9.25 7.74 -11.69
N ARG A 170 -8.40 7.15 -10.85
CA ARG A 170 -7.34 6.24 -11.31
C ARG A 170 -7.91 4.96 -11.90
N LEU A 171 -8.90 4.35 -11.25
CA LEU A 171 -9.56 3.14 -11.76
C LEU A 171 -10.35 3.41 -13.04
N ALA A 172 -10.95 4.60 -13.19
CA ALA A 172 -11.56 5.01 -14.45
C ALA A 172 -10.54 5.06 -15.61
N ASN A 173 -9.33 5.58 -15.36
CA ASN A 173 -8.25 5.59 -16.35
C ASN A 173 -7.82 4.17 -16.75
N VAL A 174 -7.77 3.23 -15.80
CA VAL A 174 -7.46 1.82 -16.10
C VAL A 174 -8.51 1.19 -17.01
N ALA A 175 -9.79 1.47 -16.77
CA ALA A 175 -10.87 0.99 -17.63
C ALA A 175 -10.77 1.56 -19.07
N LEU A 176 -10.28 2.79 -19.22
CA LEU A 176 -9.99 3.39 -20.53
C LEU A 176 -8.85 2.65 -21.25
N ILE A 177 -7.74 2.38 -20.56
CA ILE A 177 -6.60 1.62 -21.11
C ILE A 177 -7.04 0.22 -21.59
N GLY A 178 -7.89 -0.45 -20.80
CA GLY A 178 -8.46 -1.75 -21.17
C GLY A 178 -9.37 -1.71 -22.41
N ARG A 179 -10.07 -0.61 -22.66
CA ARG A 179 -10.88 -0.41 -23.88
C ARG A 179 -10.01 -0.14 -25.10
N LEU A 180 -9.03 0.74 -24.98
CA LEU A 180 -8.09 1.09 -26.05
C LEU A 180 -7.33 -0.15 -26.57
N ARG A 181 -6.88 -1.05 -25.69
CA ARG A 181 -6.21 -2.29 -26.11
C ARG A 181 -7.12 -3.31 -26.79
N ARG A 182 -8.40 -3.38 -26.44
CA ARG A 182 -9.35 -4.26 -27.14
C ARG A 182 -9.56 -3.81 -28.57
N MET A 183 -9.63 -2.50 -28.80
CA MET A 183 -9.82 -1.90 -30.12
C MET A 183 -8.60 -2.11 -31.04
N GLY A 184 -7.38 -2.13 -30.49
CA GLY A 184 -6.16 -2.43 -31.26
C GLY A 184 -5.95 -3.91 -31.59
N ARG A 185 -6.76 -4.82 -31.04
CA ARG A 185 -6.67 -6.28 -31.26
C ARG A 185 -7.72 -6.82 -32.23
N SER A 186 -8.63 -5.95 -32.68
CA SER A 186 -9.71 -6.22 -33.63
C SER A 186 -9.42 -5.66 -35.03
N ARG A 187 -8.13 -5.59 -35.39
CA ARG A 187 -7.62 -5.31 -36.75
C ARG A 187 -6.60 -6.39 -37.08
#